data_AF-A0A0S8CCC5-F1
#
_entry.id   AF-A0A0S8CCC5-F1
#
_cell.length_a   1.000
_cell.length_b   1.000
_cell.length_c   1.000
_cell.angle_alpha   90.00
_cell.angle_beta   90.00
_cell.angle_gamma   90.00
#
_symmetry.space_group_name_H-M   'P 1'
#
loop_
_entity.id
_entity.type
_entity.pdbx_description
1 polymer ?
#
loop_
_entity_poly.entity_id
_entity_poly.type
_entity_poly.pdbx_seq_one_letter_code
_entity_poly.pdbx_strand_id
1 'polypeptide(L)'
;MKVLSSEVTAGMEYLGAQHEVRDNLAAVLEGTEDRYSSLQLHFLRRLNRLLRLRQQQRSQLKRGGLRLLDQAIFATYRDCAAAGVSAEAQEVVQSLGSRTSRDSSEN
;
A
#
# COMPACT_ATOMS: atom_id res chain seq x y z
N MET A 1 -18.22 44.51 -13.60
CA MET A 1 -18.43 44.08 -12.20
C MET A 1 -18.63 42.56 -12.24
N LYS A 2 -17.60 41.76 -11.91
CA LYS A 2 -17.44 40.95 -10.67
C LYS A 2 -18.70 40.12 -10.38
N VAL A 3 -18.69 38.79 -10.26
CA VAL A 3 -17.71 37.96 -9.54
C VAL A 3 -17.67 36.54 -10.13
N LEU A 4 -16.46 35.99 -10.26
CA LEU A 4 -16.20 34.57 -10.50
C LEU A 4 -16.68 33.76 -9.28
N SER A 5 -17.49 32.73 -9.49
CA SER A 5 -17.64 31.64 -8.50
C SER A 5 -16.82 30.47 -9.01
N SER A 6 -15.55 30.49 -8.63
CA SER A 6 -14.65 29.35 -8.69
C SER A 6 -14.97 28.37 -7.55
N GLU A 7 -14.57 27.12 -7.76
CA GLU A 7 -14.26 26.13 -6.71
C GLU A 7 -15.40 25.33 -6.09
N VAL A 8 -16.01 24.43 -6.85
CA VAL A 8 -16.50 23.16 -6.27
C VAL A 8 -16.38 22.01 -7.28
N THR A 9 -15.17 21.67 -7.73
CA THR A 9 -14.95 20.34 -8.37
C THR A 9 -13.51 19.84 -8.32
N ALA A 10 -12.69 20.31 -7.38
CA ALA A 10 -11.32 19.82 -7.17
C ALA A 10 -11.25 18.66 -6.13
N GLY A 11 -12.30 17.84 -6.05
CA GLY A 11 -12.50 16.93 -4.91
C GLY A 11 -12.37 15.43 -5.17
N MET A 12 -12.32 14.95 -6.41
CA MET A 12 -12.49 13.51 -6.69
C MET A 12 -11.61 12.93 -7.80
N GLU A 13 -10.46 13.52 -8.08
CA GLU A 13 -9.44 12.90 -8.94
C GLU A 13 -8.36 12.19 -8.12
N TYR A 14 -8.74 11.18 -7.34
CA TYR A 14 -7.78 10.29 -6.65
C TYR A 14 -8.10 8.80 -6.82
N LEU A 15 -8.79 8.41 -7.90
CA LEU A 15 -9.12 7.01 -8.19
C LEU A 15 -8.40 6.41 -9.42
N GLY A 16 -7.66 7.22 -10.19
CA GLY A 16 -6.99 6.76 -11.42
C GLY A 16 -5.67 5.99 -11.23
N ALA A 17 -5.04 6.04 -10.06
CA ALA A 17 -3.70 5.46 -9.83
C ALA A 17 -3.72 4.04 -9.22
N GLN A 18 -4.85 3.33 -9.32
CA GLN A 18 -5.01 1.99 -8.71
C GLN A 18 -4.51 0.83 -9.58
N HIS A 19 -4.09 1.07 -10.83
CA HIS A 19 -3.88 -0.02 -11.79
C HIS A 19 -2.55 -0.79 -11.63
N GLU A 20 -1.46 -0.14 -11.22
CA GLU A 20 -0.14 -0.81 -11.06
C GLU A 20 0.10 -1.42 -9.67
N VAL A 21 -0.83 -1.20 -8.73
CA VAL A 21 -0.70 -1.63 -7.32
C VAL A 21 -0.95 -3.15 -7.16
N ARG A 22 -1.42 -3.83 -8.21
CA ARG A 22 -1.99 -5.19 -8.13
C ARG A 22 -0.98 -6.31 -7.95
N ASP A 23 0.23 -6.24 -8.52
CA ASP A 23 1.01 -7.46 -8.78
C ASP A 23 1.34 -8.34 -7.55
N ASN A 24 1.85 -7.75 -6.46
CA ASN A 24 2.27 -8.53 -5.29
C ASN A 24 1.09 -9.02 -4.43
N LEU A 25 0.02 -8.23 -4.34
CA LEU A 25 -1.15 -8.64 -3.58
C LEU A 25 -1.98 -9.66 -4.36
N ALA A 26 -2.09 -9.50 -5.68
CA ALA A 26 -2.80 -10.44 -6.53
C ALA A 26 -2.20 -11.85 -6.42
N ALA A 27 -0.87 -11.97 -6.35
CA ALA A 27 -0.21 -13.26 -6.13
C ALA A 27 -0.52 -13.87 -4.74
N VAL A 28 -0.62 -13.06 -3.69
CA VAL A 28 -0.97 -13.53 -2.33
C VAL A 28 -2.46 -13.92 -2.24
N LEU A 29 -3.31 -13.27 -3.03
CA LEU A 29 -4.77 -13.47 -3.01
C LEU A 29 -5.29 -14.34 -4.17
N GLU A 30 -4.41 -14.93 -4.98
CA GLU A 30 -4.80 -15.65 -6.19
C GLU A 30 -5.70 -16.84 -5.85
N GLY A 31 -6.92 -16.83 -6.37
CA GLY A 31 -7.92 -17.88 -6.13
C GLY A 31 -8.58 -17.85 -4.74
N THR A 32 -8.31 -16.84 -3.91
CA THR A 32 -8.87 -16.71 -2.55
C THR A 32 -9.54 -15.38 -2.26
N GLU A 33 -9.58 -14.43 -3.20
CA GLU A 33 -10.21 -13.10 -2.99
C GLU A 33 -11.65 -13.18 -2.47
N ASP A 34 -12.46 -14.13 -2.95
CA ASP A 34 -13.86 -14.32 -2.52
C ASP A 34 -13.99 -14.81 -1.07
N ARG A 35 -12.90 -15.28 -0.45
CA ARG A 35 -12.88 -15.77 0.94
C ARG A 35 -12.68 -14.66 1.97
N TYR A 36 -12.35 -13.46 1.52
CA TYR A 36 -12.08 -12.32 2.40
C TYR A 36 -13.20 -11.29 2.33
N SER A 37 -13.54 -10.74 3.48
CA SER A 37 -14.42 -9.58 3.56
C SER A 37 -13.79 -8.36 2.87
N SER A 38 -14.63 -7.43 2.42
CA SER A 38 -14.15 -6.16 1.83
C SER A 38 -13.23 -5.38 2.76
N LEU A 39 -13.43 -5.50 4.09
CA LEU A 39 -12.59 -4.86 5.09
C LEU A 39 -11.20 -5.49 5.17
N GLN A 40 -11.12 -6.82 5.16
CA GLN A 40 -9.84 -7.55 5.13
C GLN A 40 -9.04 -7.22 3.86
N LEU A 41 -9.70 -7.24 2.70
CA LEU A 41 -9.09 -6.85 1.44
C LEU A 41 -8.60 -5.40 1.47
N HIS A 42 -9.35 -4.48 2.09
CA HIS A 42 -8.94 -3.09 2.24
C HIS A 42 -7.63 -2.97 3.01
N PHE A 43 -7.50 -3.64 4.17
CA PHE A 43 -6.27 -3.58 4.96
C PHE A 43 -5.07 -4.19 4.24
N LEU A 44 -5.24 -5.33 3.56
CA LEU A 44 -4.18 -5.96 2.79
C LEU A 44 -3.72 -5.09 1.60
N ARG A 45 -4.66 -4.47 0.87
CA ARG A 45 -4.36 -3.51 -0.21
C ARG A 45 -3.61 -2.29 0.30
N ARG A 46 -4.06 -1.75 1.43
CA ARG A 46 -3.40 -0.60 2.07
C ARG A 46 -1.98 -0.94 2.52
N LEU A 47 -1.78 -2.11 3.12
CA LEU A 47 -0.46 -2.57 3.56
C LEU A 47 0.50 -2.71 2.38
N ASN A 48 0.05 -3.36 1.29
CA ASN A 48 0.85 -3.51 0.07
C ASN A 48 1.29 -2.16 -0.50
N ARG A 49 0.34 -1.22 -0.60
CA ARG A 49 0.61 0.14 -1.11
C ARG A 49 1.64 0.88 -0.26
N LEU A 50 1.52 0.83 1.06
CA LEU A 50 2.44 1.51 1.97
C LEU A 50 3.86 0.93 1.89
N LEU A 51 3.99 -0.39 1.79
CA LEU A 51 5.29 -1.05 1.62
C LEU A 51 5.96 -0.66 0.31
N ARG A 52 5.21 -0.62 -0.81
CA ARG A 52 5.73 -0.14 -2.11
C ARG A 52 6.15 1.31 -2.04
N LEU A 53 5.31 2.17 -1.46
CA LEU A 53 5.60 3.60 -1.31
C LEU A 53 6.90 3.82 -0.52
N ARG A 54 7.08 3.06 0.57
CA ARG A 54 8.31 3.08 1.36
C ARG A 54 9.54 2.67 0.55
N GLN A 55 9.43 1.67 -0.32
CA GLN A 55 10.53 1.25 -1.19
C GLN A 55 10.86 2.33 -2.22
N GLN A 56 9.86 2.82 -2.94
CA GLN A 56 10.01 3.85 -3.98
C GLN A 56 10.61 5.14 -3.44
N GLN A 57 10.20 5.53 -2.23
CA GLN A 57 10.61 6.81 -1.63
C GLN A 57 11.80 6.68 -0.68
N ARG A 58 12.43 5.50 -0.56
CA ARG A 58 13.53 5.24 0.39
C ARG A 58 14.71 6.20 0.21
N SER A 59 15.03 6.56 -1.04
CA SER A 59 16.11 7.49 -1.38
C SER A 59 15.68 8.96 -1.42
N GLN A 60 14.38 9.24 -1.51
CA GLN A 60 13.84 10.59 -1.74
C GLN A 60 13.30 11.24 -0.47
N LEU A 61 12.82 10.45 0.49
CA LEU A 61 12.28 10.97 1.75
C LEU A 61 13.38 11.23 2.79
N LYS A 62 13.24 12.36 3.49
CA LYS A 62 13.98 12.62 4.72
C LYS A 62 13.65 11.54 5.76
N ARG A 63 14.59 11.27 6.69
CA ARG A 63 14.44 10.26 7.75
C ARG A 63 13.10 10.33 8.50
N GLY A 64 12.55 11.53 8.73
CA GLY A 64 11.26 11.73 9.36
C GLY A 64 10.06 11.19 8.55
N GLY A 65 10.09 11.35 7.23
CA GLY A 65 9.03 10.83 6.36
C GLY A 65 9.02 9.31 6.30
N LEU A 66 10.19 8.67 6.32
CA LEU A 66 10.30 7.21 6.40
C LEU A 66 9.73 6.67 7.71
N ARG A 67 9.95 7.36 8.84
CA ARG A 67 9.36 6.97 10.14
C ARG A 67 7.84 7.03 10.14
N LEU A 68 7.25 8.02 9.47
CA LEU A 68 5.79 8.11 9.33
C LEU A 68 5.23 6.96 8.50
N LEU A 69 5.93 6.58 7.42
CA LEU A 69 5.57 5.40 6.64
C LEU A 69 5.72 4.10 7.45
N ASP A 70 6.81 3.95 8.21
CA ASP A 70 7.02 2.80 9.11
C ASP A 70 5.88 2.68 10.12
N GLN A 71 5.46 3.79 10.71
CA GLN A 71 4.35 3.82 11.67
C GLN A 71 3.01 3.47 11.00
N ALA A 72 2.73 4.00 9.80
CA ALA A 72 1.52 3.69 9.06
C ALA A 72 1.46 2.21 8.63
N ILE A 73 2.60 1.64 8.23
CA ILE A 73 2.74 0.22 7.92
C ILE A 73 2.44 -0.63 9.16
N PHE A 74 3.05 -0.28 10.30
CA PHE A 74 2.83 -1.02 11.55
C PHE A 74 1.37 -0.95 12.02
N ALA A 75 0.73 0.22 11.95
CA ALA A 75 -0.69 0.36 12.29
C ALA A 75 -1.56 -0.52 11.37
N THR A 76 -1.33 -0.45 10.05
CA THR A 76 -2.10 -1.25 9.08
C THR A 76 -1.88 -2.75 9.27
N TYR A 77 -0.68 -3.18 9.63
CA TYR A 77 -0.39 -4.58 9.96
C TYR A 77 -1.18 -5.04 11.20
N ARG A 78 -1.30 -4.18 12.23
CA ARG A 78 -2.14 -4.47 13.39
C ARG A 78 -3.62 -4.54 13.02
N ASP A 79 -4.10 -3.72 12.10
CA ASP A 79 -5.47 -3.80 11.58
C ASP A 79 -5.72 -5.13 10.85
N CYS A 80 -4.76 -5.59 10.03
CA CYS A 80 -4.80 -6.92 9.42
C CYS A 80 -4.88 -8.04 10.48
N ALA A 81 -4.08 -7.94 11.55
CA ALA A 81 -4.09 -8.91 12.63
C ALA A 81 -5.42 -8.91 13.40
N ALA A 82 -5.97 -7.73 13.69
CA ALA A 82 -7.28 -7.59 14.32
C ALA A 82 -8.42 -8.12 13.44
N ALA A 83 -8.28 -8.02 12.12
CA ALA A 83 -9.22 -8.57 11.14
C ALA A 83 -8.99 -10.07 10.83
N GLY A 84 -8.02 -10.74 11.47
CA GLY A 84 -7.75 -12.17 11.32
C GLY A 84 -6.97 -12.56 10.06
N VAL A 85 -6.37 -11.62 9.35
CA VAL A 85 -5.60 -11.85 8.10
C VAL A 85 -4.11 -11.55 8.27
N SER A 86 -3.57 -11.94 9.43
CA SER A 86 -2.15 -11.73 9.75
C SER A 86 -1.20 -12.58 8.91
N ALA A 87 -1.63 -13.77 8.49
CA ALA A 87 -0.80 -14.66 7.68
C ALA A 87 -0.54 -14.06 6.29
N GLU A 88 -1.59 -13.61 5.62
CA GLU A 88 -1.53 -12.94 4.33
C GLU A 88 -0.76 -11.62 4.44
N ALA A 89 -0.97 -10.87 5.52
CA ALA A 89 -0.21 -9.65 5.78
C ALA A 89 1.30 -9.93 5.92
N GLN A 90 1.68 -11.03 6.57
CA GLN A 90 3.07 -11.44 6.69
C GLN A 90 3.67 -11.84 5.33
N GLU A 91 2.93 -12.58 4.50
CA GLU A 91 3.36 -12.93 3.13
C GLU A 91 3.55 -11.68 2.26
N VAL A 92 2.66 -10.69 2.39
CA VAL A 92 2.80 -9.39 1.72
C VAL A 92 4.08 -8.66 2.15
N VAL A 93 4.44 -8.70 3.43
CA VAL A 93 5.70 -8.09 3.92
C VAL A 93 6.92 -8.86 3.40
N GLN A 94 6.88 -10.19 3.43
CA GLN A 94 8.01 -11.04 3.02
C GLN A 94 8.26 -11.00 1.51
N SER A 95 7.23 -11.00 0.69
CA SER A 95 7.34 -10.93 -0.78
C SER A 95 8.00 -9.65 -1.27
N LEU A 96 7.80 -8.52 -0.55
CA LEU A 96 8.50 -7.27 -0.84
C LEU A 96 9.94 -7.25 -0.28
N GLY A 97 10.19 -7.94 0.83
CA GLY A 97 11.54 -8.07 1.41
C GLY A 97 12.49 -8.99 0.63
N SER A 98 11.97 -10.00 -0.05
CA SER A 98 12.78 -10.97 -0.82
C SER A 98 13.15 -10.48 -2.23
N ARG A 99 12.47 -9.47 -2.78
CA ARG A 99 12.81 -8.86 -4.08
C ARG A 99 13.96 -7.85 -3.99
N THR A 100 14.09 -7.13 -2.88
CA THR A 100 15.18 -6.14 -2.73
C THR A 100 16.58 -6.78 -2.72
N SER A 101 16.70 -8.07 -2.41
CA SER A 101 17.98 -8.80 -2.46
C SER A 101 18.35 -9.26 -3.87
N ARG A 102 17.39 -9.41 -4.81
CA ARG A 102 17.69 -9.76 -6.21
C ARG A 102 18.13 -8.54 -7.03
N ASP A 103 17.56 -7.38 -6.76
CA ASP A 103 17.85 -6.13 -7.48
C ASP A 103 19.22 -5.51 -7.13
N SER A 104 19.92 -6.08 -6.14
CA SER A 104 21.26 -5.61 -5.69
C SER A 104 22.43 -6.42 -6.30
N SER A 105 22.16 -7.38 -7.19
CA SER A 105 23.20 -8.23 -7.83
C SER A 105 23.49 -7.88 -9.30
N GLU A 106 22.83 -6.88 -9.88
CA GLU A 106 23.19 -6.30 -11.18
C GLU A 106 23.73 -4.88 -10.98
N ASN A 107 24.99 -4.76 -10.52
CA ASN A 107 25.84 -3.60 -10.80
C ASN A 107 27.32 -3.94 -10.64
#